data_AF-A0A820MFC6-F1
#
_entry.id   AF-A0A820MFC6-F1
#
_cell.length_a   1.000
_cell.length_b   1.000
_cell.length_c   1.000
_cell.angle_alpha   90.00
_cell.angle_beta   90.00
_cell.angle_gamma   90.00
#
_symmetry.space_group_name_H-M   'P 1'
#
loop_
_entity.id
_entity.type
_entity.pdbx_description
1 polymer ?
#
loop_
_entity_poly.entity_id
_entity_poly.type
_entity_poly.pdbx_seq_one_letter_code
_entity_poly.pdbx_strand_id
1 'polypeptide(L)'
;MAKAALEAMNGFNLYGERGASWSVVYVDVDAHNRNRITFDTLLPRESASKNTDAALLLTVGWPTFAVHDATLVDNTVRKCIRKLRGTHGFKRFLRDGQYTDLESKDQRFYQETEIKKFDKNECEWPMFFALMAIDGKEKSKDNI
;
A
#
# COMPACT_ATOMS: atom_id res chain seq x y z
N MET A 1 -2.18 -6.16 -2.88
CA MET A 1 -2.09 -7.40 -2.08
C MET A 1 -2.62 -8.61 -2.85
N ALA A 2 -3.88 -8.63 -3.29
CA ALA A 2 -4.46 -9.79 -4.00
C ALA A 2 -3.61 -10.31 -5.17
N LYS A 3 -3.03 -9.43 -6.00
CA LYS A 3 -2.14 -9.81 -7.11
C LYS A 3 -0.96 -10.69 -6.66
N ALA A 4 -0.25 -10.30 -5.60
CA ALA A 4 0.89 -11.07 -5.09
C ALA A 4 0.46 -12.38 -4.44
N ALA A 5 -0.70 -12.39 -3.76
CA ALA A 5 -1.27 -13.61 -3.20
C ALA A 5 -1.61 -14.63 -4.32
N LEU A 6 -2.19 -14.16 -5.43
CA LEU A 6 -2.47 -14.98 -6.60
C LEU A 6 -1.18 -15.57 -7.21
N GLU A 7 -0.10 -14.78 -7.27
CA GLU A 7 1.22 -15.24 -7.67
C GLU A 7 1.75 -16.34 -6.74
N ALA A 8 1.67 -16.13 -5.43
CA ALA A 8 2.18 -17.07 -4.44
C ALA A 8 1.37 -18.38 -4.36
N MET A 9 0.06 -18.31 -4.60
CA MET A 9 -0.84 -19.47 -4.55
C MET A 9 -0.75 -20.34 -5.81
N ASN A 10 -0.29 -19.80 -6.94
CA ASN A 10 -0.27 -20.55 -8.18
C ASN A 10 0.76 -21.70 -8.11
N GLY A 11 0.28 -22.93 -8.22
CA GLY A 11 1.09 -24.14 -8.03
C GLY A 11 1.31 -24.54 -6.58
N PHE A 12 0.64 -23.89 -5.63
CA PHE A 12 0.73 -24.23 -4.21
C PHE A 12 -0.08 -25.50 -3.91
N ASN A 13 0.57 -26.52 -3.35
CA ASN A 13 -0.10 -27.75 -2.90
C ASN A 13 -0.52 -27.64 -1.44
N LEU A 14 -1.83 -27.72 -1.17
CA LEU A 14 -2.42 -27.54 0.16
C LEU A 14 -1.92 -28.56 1.20
N TYR A 15 -1.48 -29.74 0.77
CA TYR A 15 -0.97 -30.80 1.65
C TYR A 15 0.54 -31.02 1.50
N GLY A 16 1.25 -30.09 0.85
CA GLY A 16 2.70 -30.17 0.62
C GLY A 16 3.09 -31.45 -0.10
N GLU A 17 4.12 -32.13 0.39
CA GLU A 17 4.67 -33.36 -0.20
C GLU A 17 3.67 -34.55 -0.22
N ARG A 18 2.67 -34.53 0.66
CA ARG A 18 1.65 -35.59 0.76
C ARG A 18 0.43 -35.32 -0.12
N GLY A 19 0.39 -34.16 -0.78
CA GLY A 19 -0.74 -33.78 -1.62
C GLY A 19 -0.70 -34.42 -3.00
N ALA A 20 -1.88 -34.63 -3.57
CA ALA A 20 -2.03 -35.14 -4.92
C ALA A 20 -2.30 -33.99 -5.91
N SER A 21 -2.37 -34.30 -7.21
CA SER A 21 -2.58 -33.28 -8.26
C SER A 21 -3.86 -32.44 -8.06
N TRP A 22 -4.90 -33.01 -7.45
CA TRP A 22 -6.16 -32.31 -7.18
C TRP A 22 -6.12 -31.36 -5.98
N SER A 23 -5.06 -31.39 -5.16
CA SER A 23 -4.88 -30.45 -4.04
C SER A 23 -3.98 -29.27 -4.38
N VAL A 24 -3.61 -29.10 -5.65
CA VAL A 24 -2.83 -27.96 -6.15
C VAL A 24 -3.78 -26.84 -6.55
N VAL A 25 -3.52 -25.64 -6.01
CA VAL A 25 -4.26 -24.44 -6.40
C VAL A 25 -3.63 -23.86 -7.66
N TYR A 26 -4.46 -23.68 -8.69
CA TYR A 26 -4.07 -23.00 -9.93
C TYR A 26 -4.82 -21.69 -10.05
N VAL A 27 -4.11 -20.66 -10.49
CA VAL A 27 -4.68 -19.35 -10.75
C VAL A 27 -4.82 -19.13 -12.26
N ASP A 28 -5.91 -18.50 -12.66
CA ASP A 28 -6.08 -18.02 -14.04
C ASP A 28 -5.01 -16.97 -14.38
N VAL A 29 -4.11 -17.35 -15.27
CA VAL A 29 -2.97 -16.55 -15.73
C VAL A 29 -3.45 -15.26 -16.41
N ASP A 30 -4.58 -15.31 -17.12
CA ASP A 30 -5.11 -14.13 -17.83
C ASP A 30 -5.73 -13.14 -16.84
N ALA A 31 -6.41 -13.63 -15.80
CA ALA A 31 -6.87 -12.79 -14.70
C ALA A 31 -5.68 -12.17 -13.94
N HIS A 32 -4.63 -12.94 -13.68
CA HIS A 32 -3.41 -12.42 -13.04
C HIS A 32 -2.76 -11.31 -13.87
N ASN A 33 -2.56 -11.53 -15.17
CA ASN A 33 -1.95 -10.55 -16.07
C ASN A 33 -2.76 -9.26 -16.18
N ARG A 34 -4.09 -9.35 -16.25
CA ARG A 34 -4.99 -8.17 -16.21
C ARG A 34 -4.79 -7.38 -14.91
N ASN A 35 -4.78 -8.05 -13.76
CA ASN A 35 -4.56 -7.41 -12.46
C ASN A 35 -3.19 -6.74 -12.37
N ARG A 36 -2.13 -7.37 -12.91
CA ARG A 36 -0.79 -6.78 -12.99
C ARG A 36 -0.80 -5.48 -13.81
N ILE A 37 -1.35 -5.51 -15.01
CA ILE A 37 -1.42 -4.33 -15.89
C ILE A 37 -2.21 -3.19 -15.23
N THR A 38 -3.37 -3.50 -14.63
CA THR A 38 -4.16 -2.48 -13.92
C THR A 38 -3.39 -1.90 -12.73
N PHE A 39 -2.68 -2.72 -11.97
CA PHE A 39 -1.92 -2.25 -10.82
C PHE A 39 -0.73 -1.38 -11.25
N ASP A 40 0.06 -1.83 -12.23
CA ASP A 40 1.22 -1.09 -12.73
C ASP A 40 0.81 0.25 -13.34
N THR A 41 -0.34 0.33 -14.02
CA THR A 41 -0.85 1.59 -14.60
C THR A 41 -1.44 2.55 -13.57
N LEU A 42 -1.91 2.06 -12.43
CA LEU A 42 -2.39 2.91 -11.33
C LEU A 42 -1.23 3.56 -10.57
N LEU A 43 -0.13 2.86 -10.37
CA LEU A 43 1.01 3.37 -9.62
C LEU A 43 1.61 4.63 -10.27
N PRO A 44 2.02 5.64 -9.49
CA PRO A 44 2.14 5.66 -8.02
C PRO A 44 0.88 6.20 -7.31
N ARG A 45 -0.31 6.03 -7.90
CA ARG A 45 -1.58 6.37 -7.27
C ARG A 45 -2.21 5.13 -6.65
N GLU A 46 -3.02 5.35 -5.63
CA GLU A 46 -3.81 4.28 -5.02
C GLU A 46 -5.01 3.91 -5.89
N SER A 47 -5.66 4.91 -6.52
CA SER A 47 -6.82 4.71 -7.39
C SER A 47 -6.98 5.86 -8.39
N ALA A 48 -7.99 5.74 -9.26
CA ALA A 48 -8.35 6.78 -10.21
C ALA A 48 -8.86 8.08 -9.55
N SER A 49 -9.40 8.02 -8.34
CA SER A 49 -9.95 9.18 -7.61
C SER A 49 -9.05 9.66 -6.47
N LYS A 50 -8.21 8.80 -5.89
CA LYS A 50 -7.27 9.18 -4.83
C LYS A 50 -5.85 9.39 -5.37
N ASN A 51 -5.07 10.23 -4.71
CA ASN A 51 -3.75 10.61 -5.18
C ASN A 51 -2.66 9.63 -4.74
N THR A 52 -2.54 9.36 -3.45
CA THR A 52 -1.52 8.51 -2.85
C THR A 52 -1.98 8.07 -1.46
N ASP A 53 -1.52 6.89 -1.03
CA ASP A 53 -1.87 6.28 0.24
C ASP A 53 -0.61 5.55 0.77
N ALA A 54 -0.40 5.54 2.08
CA ALA A 54 0.70 4.86 2.74
C ALA A 54 0.57 3.33 2.64
N ALA A 55 -0.65 2.81 2.42
CA ALA A 55 -0.89 1.40 2.12
C ALA A 55 -0.13 0.93 0.86
N LEU A 56 0.23 1.85 -0.05
CA LEU A 56 1.08 1.52 -1.20
C LEU A 56 2.47 1.02 -0.78
N LEU A 57 3.00 1.46 0.36
CA LEU A 57 4.29 0.97 0.87
C LEU A 57 4.23 -0.54 1.13
N LEU A 58 3.12 -1.03 1.70
CA LEU A 58 2.93 -2.46 1.95
C LEU A 58 2.71 -3.26 0.67
N THR A 59 2.17 -2.65 -0.40
CA THR A 59 1.90 -3.35 -1.65
C THR A 59 3.14 -3.47 -2.52
N VAL A 60 3.98 -2.43 -2.58
CA VAL A 60 5.20 -2.43 -3.40
C VAL A 60 6.43 -3.00 -2.68
N GLY A 61 6.43 -2.99 -1.35
CA GLY A 61 7.48 -3.55 -0.50
C GLY A 61 6.99 -4.66 0.41
N TRP A 62 7.70 -4.88 1.51
CA TRP A 62 7.31 -5.85 2.54
C TRP A 62 5.91 -5.56 3.11
N PRO A 63 5.02 -6.56 3.23
CA PRO A 63 5.25 -8.00 2.97
C PRO A 63 4.87 -8.47 1.55
N THR A 64 4.36 -7.60 0.69
CA THR A 64 3.61 -8.03 -0.50
C THR A 64 4.45 -8.18 -1.76
N PHE A 65 5.39 -7.25 -2.02
CA PHE A 65 6.23 -7.25 -3.23
C PHE A 65 5.44 -7.43 -4.55
N ALA A 66 4.30 -6.74 -4.68
CA ALA A 66 3.38 -6.93 -5.81
C ALA A 66 3.89 -6.37 -7.15
N VAL A 67 4.97 -5.61 -7.17
CA VAL A 67 5.49 -4.94 -8.37
C VAL A 67 6.86 -5.50 -8.73
N HIS A 68 7.05 -5.84 -10.00
CA HIS A 68 8.32 -6.39 -10.51
C HIS A 68 9.26 -5.31 -11.06
N ASP A 69 8.73 -4.15 -11.45
CA ASP A 69 9.52 -3.03 -11.95
C ASP A 69 10.07 -2.18 -10.80
N ALA A 70 11.39 -2.23 -10.61
CA ALA A 70 12.10 -1.49 -9.56
C ALA A 70 11.94 0.04 -9.70
N THR A 71 11.84 0.56 -10.92
CA THR A 71 11.67 2.02 -11.14
C THR A 71 10.28 2.48 -10.69
N LEU A 72 9.26 1.66 -10.92
CA LEU A 72 7.89 1.93 -10.49
C LEU A 72 7.75 1.86 -8.97
N VAL A 73 8.41 0.87 -8.34
CA VAL A 73 8.52 0.76 -6.88
C VAL A 73 9.16 2.02 -6.30
N ASP A 74 10.32 2.42 -6.79
CA ASP A 74 11.07 3.58 -6.31
C ASP A 74 10.28 4.89 -6.48
N ASN A 75 9.65 5.09 -7.64
CA ASN A 75 8.77 6.23 -7.88
C ASN A 75 7.57 6.27 -6.93
N THR A 76 7.00 5.12 -6.61
CA THR A 76 5.88 5.00 -5.67
C THR A 76 6.32 5.33 -4.25
N VAL A 77 7.40 4.69 -3.77
CA VAL A 77 7.95 4.93 -2.43
C VAL A 77 8.35 6.40 -2.26
N ARG A 78 9.05 6.98 -3.25
CA ARG A 78 9.43 8.40 -3.24
C ARG A 78 8.21 9.33 -3.16
N LYS A 79 7.13 9.02 -3.89
CA LYS A 79 5.89 9.80 -3.84
C LYS A 79 5.22 9.71 -2.47
N CYS A 80 5.14 8.51 -1.88
CA CYS A 80 4.61 8.29 -0.54
C CYS A 80 5.43 9.07 0.51
N ILE A 81 6.76 8.94 0.49
CA ILE A 81 7.66 9.70 1.37
C ILE A 81 7.41 11.20 1.24
N ARG A 82 7.45 11.73 0.01
CA ARG A 82 7.29 13.18 -0.22
C ARG A 82 5.93 13.74 0.24
N LYS A 83 4.85 12.95 0.17
CA LYS A 83 3.49 13.44 0.41
C LYS A 83 2.94 13.10 1.79
N LEU A 84 3.40 11.99 2.38
CA LEU A 84 2.78 11.41 3.57
C LEU A 84 3.73 11.33 4.76
N ARG A 85 5.05 11.36 4.56
CA ARG A 85 6.01 11.33 5.67
C ARG A 85 5.87 12.59 6.51
N GLY A 86 5.77 12.39 7.81
CA GLY A 86 5.84 13.42 8.83
C GLY A 86 7.03 13.20 9.77
N THR A 87 6.91 13.74 10.97
CA THR A 87 7.99 13.75 11.99
C THR A 87 7.98 12.48 12.84
N HIS A 88 6.81 11.99 13.19
CA HIS A 88 6.55 10.84 14.06
C HIS A 88 6.00 9.62 13.30
N GLY A 89 5.64 9.77 12.02
CA GLY A 89 5.19 8.66 11.20
C GLY A 89 4.82 9.06 9.79
N PHE A 90 3.93 8.29 9.18
CA PHE A 90 3.29 8.65 7.91
C PHE A 90 1.81 8.92 8.13
N LYS A 91 1.27 9.90 7.42
CA LYS A 91 -0.18 10.06 7.22
C LYS A 91 -0.67 8.87 6.39
N ARG A 92 -1.86 8.32 6.69
CA ARG A 92 -2.42 7.21 5.90
C ARG A 92 -2.70 7.67 4.46
N PHE A 93 -3.44 8.75 4.32
CA PHE A 93 -3.67 9.45 3.05
C PHE A 93 -3.92 10.93 3.32
N LEU A 94 -3.94 11.76 2.28
CA LEU A 94 -4.16 13.20 2.43
C LEU A 94 -5.60 13.48 2.91
N ARG A 95 -5.76 14.44 3.84
CA ARG A 95 -7.05 14.82 4.43
C ARG A 95 -7.75 13.69 5.17
N ASP A 96 -6.96 12.84 5.80
CA ASP A 96 -7.45 11.83 6.71
C ASP A 96 -7.84 12.46 8.05
N GLY A 97 -9.12 12.37 8.40
CA GLY A 97 -9.68 12.93 9.64
C GLY A 97 -9.57 12.01 10.85
N GLN A 98 -9.14 10.77 10.67
CA GLN A 98 -9.17 9.77 11.74
C GLN A 98 -8.19 10.12 12.85
N TYR A 99 -8.70 10.10 14.08
CA TYR A 99 -8.00 10.42 15.32
C TYR A 99 -7.47 11.86 15.39
N THR A 100 -7.89 12.73 14.48
CA THR A 100 -7.53 14.15 14.53
C THR A 100 -8.35 14.85 15.61
N ASP A 101 -7.81 15.93 16.19
CA ASP A 101 -8.53 16.71 17.20
C ASP A 101 -9.84 17.34 16.68
N LEU A 102 -9.98 17.42 15.36
CA LEU A 102 -11.15 17.95 14.68
C LEU A 102 -12.22 16.89 14.40
N GLU A 103 -11.93 15.60 14.63
CA GLU A 103 -12.85 14.49 14.40
C GLU A 103 -14.04 14.55 15.38
N SER A 104 -15.27 14.64 14.86
CA SER A 104 -16.47 14.50 15.67
C SER A 104 -16.66 13.05 16.12
N LYS A 105 -16.63 12.79 17.43
CA LYS A 105 -16.84 11.45 18.01
C LYS A 105 -18.28 10.95 17.89
N ASP A 106 -19.23 11.85 17.66
CA ASP A 106 -20.65 11.54 17.62
C ASP A 106 -21.13 11.18 16.20
N GLN A 107 -20.29 11.40 15.18
CA GLN A 107 -20.63 11.15 13.78
C GLN A 107 -19.86 9.97 13.21
N ARG A 108 -20.56 9.09 12.50
CA ARG A 108 -19.95 7.92 11.84
C ARG A 108 -19.27 8.27 10.51
N PHE A 109 -19.76 9.29 9.81
CA PHE A 109 -19.31 9.65 8.47
C PHE A 109 -18.98 11.14 8.42
N TYR A 110 -17.85 11.48 7.79
CA TYR A 110 -17.45 12.85 7.54
C TYR A 110 -18.39 13.54 6.57
N GLN A 111 -18.68 14.82 6.83
CA GLN A 111 -19.32 15.66 5.84
C GLN A 111 -18.31 16.12 4.78
N GLU A 112 -18.75 16.34 3.54
CA GLU A 112 -17.88 16.80 2.46
C GLU A 112 -17.16 18.13 2.78
N THR A 113 -17.83 19.00 3.55
CA THR A 113 -17.28 20.29 3.99
C THR A 113 -16.20 20.14 5.06
N GLU A 114 -16.21 19.03 5.79
CA GLU A 114 -15.31 18.77 6.92
C GLU A 114 -13.96 18.23 6.43
N ILE A 115 -13.93 17.47 5.33
CA ILE A 115 -12.70 16.86 4.79
C ILE A 115 -11.60 17.91 4.55
N LYS A 116 -11.97 19.13 4.16
CA LYS A 116 -11.00 20.22 3.95
C LYS A 116 -10.34 20.68 5.24
N LYS A 117 -10.98 20.51 6.41
CA LYS A 117 -10.45 20.91 7.71
C LYS A 117 -9.33 19.99 8.20
N PHE A 118 -9.29 18.75 7.74
CA PHE A 118 -8.25 17.78 8.10
C PHE A 118 -6.93 18.03 7.38
N ASP A 119 -6.90 18.87 6.35
CA ASP A 119 -5.67 19.20 5.65
C ASP A 119 -4.65 19.82 6.62
N LYS A 120 -3.46 19.22 6.69
CA LYS A 120 -2.37 19.56 7.62
C LYS A 120 -2.60 19.23 9.10
N ASN A 121 -3.75 18.68 9.47
CA ASN A 121 -4.01 18.19 10.83
C ASN A 121 -4.14 16.66 10.90
N GLU A 122 -3.71 15.95 9.85
CA GLU A 122 -3.81 14.50 9.79
C GLU A 122 -2.87 13.81 10.80
N CYS A 123 -3.36 12.76 11.44
CA CYS A 123 -2.53 11.94 12.32
C CYS A 123 -1.41 11.22 11.58
N GLU A 124 -0.28 11.12 12.25
CA GLU A 124 0.88 10.36 11.78
C GLU A 124 0.93 8.99 12.45
N TRP A 125 1.23 7.97 11.67
CA TRP A 125 1.23 6.58 12.09
C TRP A 125 2.67 6.03 12.08
N PRO A 126 3.28 5.78 13.26
CA PRO A 126 4.66 5.31 13.36
C PRO A 126 4.89 3.92 12.73
N MET A 127 3.83 3.11 12.62
CA MET A 127 3.90 1.76 12.03
C MET A 127 4.55 1.76 10.63
N PHE A 128 4.32 2.82 9.83
CA PHE A 128 4.93 2.91 8.50
C PHE A 128 6.45 3.11 8.53
N PHE A 129 7.02 3.69 9.59
CA PHE A 129 8.47 3.68 9.77
C PHE A 129 9.00 2.27 10.00
N ALA A 130 8.34 1.49 10.88
CA ALA A 130 8.73 0.10 11.10
C ALA A 130 8.65 -0.72 9.80
N LEU A 131 7.60 -0.53 9.00
CA LEU A 131 7.45 -1.19 7.70
C LEU A 131 8.58 -0.81 6.72
N MET A 132 8.94 0.47 6.62
CA MET A 132 10.05 0.90 5.78
C MET A 132 11.41 0.40 6.28
N ALA A 133 11.60 0.30 7.59
CA ALA A 133 12.81 -0.24 8.19
C ALA A 133 12.96 -1.73 7.87
N ILE A 134 11.87 -2.51 7.99
CA ILE A 134 11.83 -3.93 7.61
C ILE A 134 12.11 -4.11 6.11
N ASP A 135 11.52 -3.28 5.26
CA ASP A 135 11.74 -3.31 3.80
C ASP A 135 13.13 -2.81 3.39
N GLY A 136 13.91 -2.23 4.33
CA GLY A 136 15.22 -1.65 4.06
C GLY A 136 15.17 -0.34 3.26
N LYS A 137 13.99 0.29 3.15
CA LYS A 137 13.76 1.53 2.36
C LYS A 137 14.01 2.82 3.12
N GLU A 138 14.29 2.77 4.43
CA GLU A 138 14.71 3.96 5.19
C GLU A 138 16.02 4.57 4.69
N LYS A 139 16.93 3.75 4.13
CA LYS A 139 18.28 4.19 3.74
C LYS A 139 18.36 4.79 2.33
N SER A 140 17.36 5.56 1.90
CA SER A 140 17.62 6.59 0.88
C SER A 140 18.41 7.70 1.57
N LYS A 141 19.72 7.45 1.71
CA LYS A 141 20.73 8.34 2.26
C LYS A 141 20.44 9.79 1.88
N ASP A 142 20.62 10.65 2.88
CA ASP A 142 21.18 11.98 2.71
C ASP A 142 22.29 11.93 1.64
N ASN A 143 21.92 12.21 0.40
CA ASN A 143 22.82 12.55 -0.68
C ASN A 143 22.34 13.92 -1.13
N ILE A 144 22.86 14.92 -0.42
CA ILE A 144 23.17 16.30 -0.81
C ILE A 144 22.19 16.92 -1.82
#